data_AF-A0A226D3V9-F1
#
_entry.id   AF-A0A226D3V9-F1
#
_cell.length_a   1.000
_cell.length_b   1.000
_cell.length_c   1.000
_cell.angle_alpha   90.00
_cell.angle_beta   90.00
_cell.angle_gamma   90.00
#
_symmetry.space_group_name_H-M   'P 1'
#
loop_
_entity.id
_entity.type
_entity.pdbx_description
1 polymer ?
#
loop_
_entity_poly.entity_id
_entity_poly.type
_entity_poly.pdbx_seq_one_letter_code
_entity_poly.pdbx_strand_id
1 'polypeptide(L)'
;MTLEMASSVGGDREEIEEDPLAKSIKAIVGEVLDKKFDEFQGLVIGEMRKLVDKVTHIEKRQDDLEEKVELLTAGIHNEFSAVREEIPEQRRRIIRMSNIVMMGVPETSAGLQVAKDIIKIIAPSFSGAIVDNRIGDSSGRKPRPLRISFRSISRRRMRHFQCARNWLGWRRTLPYQ
;
A
#
# COMPACT_ATOMS: atom_id res chain seq x y z
N MET A 1 -31.13 -24.76 89.16
CA MET A 1 -30.73 -24.43 87.76
C MET A 1 -31.45 -25.41 86.86
N THR A 2 -32.51 -24.94 86.19
CA THR A 2 -32.66 -24.83 84.71
C THR A 2 -33.18 -26.13 84.08
N LEU A 3 -34.48 -26.23 83.81
CA LEU A 3 -35.25 -25.80 82.61
C LEU A 3 -35.12 -26.77 81.41
N GLU A 4 -36.27 -27.36 81.09
CA GLU A 4 -36.84 -27.93 79.85
C GLU A 4 -35.99 -28.07 78.57
N MET A 5 -36.24 -29.14 77.80
CA MET A 5 -37.00 -29.08 76.53
C MET A 5 -37.04 -30.46 75.86
N ALA A 6 -38.25 -30.89 75.51
CA ALA A 6 -38.54 -32.05 74.68
C ALA A 6 -38.32 -31.74 73.19
N SER A 7 -37.93 -32.73 72.39
CA SER A 7 -38.36 -32.84 70.99
C SER A 7 -38.13 -34.28 70.50
N SER A 8 -39.21 -35.06 70.57
CA SER A 8 -39.37 -36.33 69.87
C SER A 8 -39.99 -35.99 68.51
N VAL A 9 -39.22 -36.14 67.43
CA VAL A 9 -39.76 -36.26 66.07
C VAL A 9 -39.21 -37.56 65.50
N GLY A 10 -39.86 -38.66 65.89
CA GLY A 10 -39.91 -39.86 65.07
C GLY A 10 -40.74 -39.51 63.84
N GLY A 11 -40.05 -39.16 62.76
CA GLY A 11 -40.65 -39.03 61.45
C GLY A 11 -40.61 -40.40 60.79
N ASP A 12 -41.67 -41.18 60.97
CA ASP A 12 -41.97 -42.32 60.12
C ASP A 12 -41.89 -41.86 58.66
N ARG A 13 -40.93 -42.41 57.91
CA ARG A 13 -40.97 -42.37 56.46
C ARG A 13 -42.14 -43.26 56.05
N GLU A 14 -43.33 -42.67 56.00
CA GLU A 14 -44.42 -43.18 55.18
C GLU A 14 -43.87 -43.27 53.76
N GLU A 15 -43.59 -44.50 53.30
CA GLU A 15 -43.62 -44.80 51.89
C GLU A 15 -45.04 -44.48 51.43
N ILE A 16 -45.23 -43.25 50.93
CA ILE A 16 -46.45 -42.85 50.26
C ILE A 16 -46.59 -43.82 49.09
N GLU A 17 -47.47 -44.81 49.22
CA GLU A 17 -47.93 -45.64 48.12
C GLU A 17 -48.53 -44.70 47.09
N GLU A 18 -47.70 -44.24 46.13
CA GLU A 18 -48.18 -43.50 44.98
C GLU A 18 -49.28 -44.33 44.33
N ASP A 19 -50.47 -43.73 44.20
CA ASP A 19 -51.64 -44.33 43.56
C ASP A 19 -51.20 -45.03 42.26
N PRO A 20 -51.48 -46.34 42.09
CA PRO A 20 -51.05 -47.09 40.91
C PRO A 20 -51.49 -46.43 39.59
N LEU A 21 -52.60 -45.67 39.62
CA LEU A 21 -53.02 -44.85 38.48
C LEU A 21 -52.05 -43.69 38.21
N ALA A 22 -51.59 -42.99 39.24
CA ALA A 22 -50.64 -41.88 39.14
C ALA A 22 -49.26 -42.36 38.64
N LYS A 23 -48.79 -43.51 39.10
CA LYS A 23 -47.56 -44.16 38.57
C LYS A 23 -47.69 -44.49 37.08
N SER A 24 -48.82 -45.06 36.67
CA SER A 24 -49.09 -45.41 35.27
C SER A 24 -49.16 -44.17 34.37
N ILE A 25 -49.86 -43.12 34.80
CA ILE A 25 -49.95 -41.85 34.08
C ILE A 25 -48.57 -41.20 33.94
N LYS A 26 -47.76 -41.18 35.01
CA LYS A 26 -46.41 -40.63 34.99
C LYS A 26 -45.49 -41.36 34.01
N ALA A 27 -45.60 -42.69 33.93
CA ALA A 27 -44.86 -43.51 32.97
C ALA A 27 -45.28 -43.19 31.52
N ILE A 28 -46.58 -43.15 31.24
CA ILE A 28 -47.11 -42.83 29.90
C ILE A 28 -46.69 -41.42 29.47
N VAL A 29 -46.79 -40.44 30.37
CA VAL A 29 -46.38 -39.06 30.10
C VAL A 29 -44.87 -38.97 29.86
N GLY A 30 -44.07 -39.72 30.63
CA GLY A 30 -42.62 -39.85 30.42
C GLY A 30 -42.28 -40.36 29.03
N GLU A 31 -42.86 -41.50 28.62
CA GLU A 31 -42.61 -42.09 27.29
C GLU A 31 -43.04 -41.15 26.15
N VAL A 32 -44.16 -40.44 26.30
CA VAL A 32 -44.63 -39.48 25.29
C VAL A 32 -43.69 -38.28 25.20
N LEU A 33 -43.21 -37.76 26.34
CA LEU A 33 -42.28 -36.64 26.37
C LEU A 33 -40.92 -37.03 25.79
N ASP A 34 -40.37 -38.18 26.16
CA ASP A 34 -39.10 -38.67 25.64
C ASP A 34 -39.15 -38.83 24.12
N LYS A 35 -40.22 -39.44 23.60
CA LYS A 35 -40.39 -39.61 22.15
C LYS A 35 -40.51 -38.28 21.41
N LYS A 36 -41.21 -37.30 21.99
CA LYS A 36 -41.34 -35.96 21.40
C LYS A 36 -40.05 -35.17 21.49
N PHE A 37 -39.28 -35.38 22.57
CA PHE A 37 -37.97 -34.77 22.74
C PHE A 37 -36.97 -35.33 21.74
N ASP A 38 -36.94 -36.65 21.52
CA ASP A 38 -36.10 -37.30 20.51
C ASP A 38 -36.43 -36.82 19.08
N GLU A 39 -37.72 -36.72 18.73
CA GLU A 39 -38.16 -36.16 17.45
C GLU A 39 -37.67 -34.71 17.26
N PHE A 40 -37.81 -33.88 18.31
CA PHE A 40 -37.35 -32.49 18.29
C PHE A 40 -35.82 -32.40 18.18
N GLN A 41 -35.10 -33.21 18.95
CA GLN A 41 -33.64 -33.23 18.96
C GLN A 41 -33.09 -33.66 17.60
N GLY A 42 -33.71 -34.65 16.95
CA GLY A 42 -33.37 -35.07 15.59
C GLY A 42 -33.54 -33.95 14.56
N LEU A 43 -34.64 -33.19 14.63
CA LEU A 43 -34.88 -32.04 13.76
C LEU A 43 -33.84 -30.93 13.97
N VAL A 44 -33.55 -30.58 15.23
CA VAL A 44 -32.58 -29.54 15.57
C VAL A 44 -31.17 -29.92 15.11
N ILE A 45 -30.75 -31.17 15.36
CA ILE A 45 -29.44 -31.66 14.92
C ILE A 45 -29.34 -31.66 13.38
N GLY A 46 -30.42 -32.01 12.68
CA GLY A 46 -30.49 -31.97 11.23
C GLY A 46 -30.30 -30.56 10.67
N GLU A 47 -31.00 -29.57 11.23
CA GLU A 47 -30.86 -28.16 10.82
C GLU A 47 -29.50 -27.57 11.22
N MET A 48 -28.98 -27.90 12.41
CA MET A 48 -27.63 -27.50 12.81
C MET A 48 -26.57 -28.04 11.87
N ARG A 49 -26.69 -29.30 11.40
CA ARG A 49 -25.76 -29.86 10.42
C ARG A 49 -25.78 -29.10 9.11
N LYS A 50 -26.98 -28.80 8.57
CA LYS A 50 -27.11 -27.98 7.35
C LYS A 50 -26.50 -26.60 7.52
N LEU A 51 -26.62 -26.00 8.71
CA LEU A 51 -26.03 -24.71 9.01
C LEU A 51 -24.49 -24.80 9.03
N VAL A 52 -23.93 -25.81 9.69
CA VAL A 52 -22.48 -26.06 9.73
C VAL A 52 -21.92 -26.29 8.31
N ASP A 53 -22.61 -27.06 7.48
CA ASP A 53 -22.20 -27.30 6.09
C ASP A 53 -22.18 -25.99 5.26
N LYS A 54 -23.15 -25.08 5.50
CA LYS A 54 -23.16 -23.76 4.85
C LYS A 54 -22.03 -22.86 5.36
N VAL A 55 -21.78 -22.86 6.67
CA VAL A 55 -20.71 -22.05 7.29
C VAL A 55 -19.35 -22.49 6.77
N THR A 56 -19.06 -23.78 6.79
CA THR A 56 -17.79 -24.33 6.26
C THR A 56 -17.61 -24.05 4.77
N HIS A 57 -18.69 -24.07 3.98
CA HIS A 57 -18.62 -23.68 2.57
C HIS A 57 -18.31 -22.18 2.38
N ILE A 58 -18.85 -21.32 3.24
CA ILE A 58 -18.59 -19.87 3.21
C ILE A 58 -17.15 -19.60 3.64
N GLU A 59 -16.67 -20.22 4.71
CA GLU A 59 -15.30 -20.10 5.21
C GLU A 59 -14.30 -20.47 4.10
N LYS A 60 -14.49 -21.62 3.45
CA LYS A 60 -13.62 -22.03 2.33
C LYS A 60 -13.61 -21.01 1.19
N ARG A 61 -14.78 -20.44 0.85
CA ARG A 61 -14.85 -19.41 -0.20
C ARG A 61 -14.17 -18.11 0.23
N GLN A 62 -14.17 -17.80 1.51
CA GLN A 62 -13.49 -16.64 2.06
C GLN A 62 -11.98 -16.82 2.00
N ASP A 63 -11.47 -17.99 2.39
CA ASP A 63 -10.05 -18.35 2.28
C ASP A 63 -9.57 -18.26 0.82
N ASP A 64 -10.33 -18.84 -0.12
CA ASP A 64 -10.01 -18.78 -1.57
C ASP A 64 -9.99 -17.33 -2.11
N LEU A 65 -10.81 -16.44 -1.54
CA LEU A 65 -10.86 -15.03 -1.93
C LEU A 65 -9.69 -14.26 -1.34
N GLU A 66 -9.33 -14.54 -0.09
CA GLU A 66 -8.19 -13.92 0.60
C GLU A 66 -6.88 -14.26 -0.12
N GLU A 67 -6.67 -15.54 -0.47
CA GLU A 67 -5.50 -15.97 -1.25
C GLU A 67 -5.41 -15.23 -2.61
N LYS A 68 -6.54 -15.08 -3.32
CA LYS A 68 -6.58 -14.34 -4.60
C LYS A 68 -6.24 -12.87 -4.43
N VAL A 69 -6.71 -12.25 -3.34
CA VAL A 69 -6.42 -10.83 -3.03
C VAL A 69 -4.93 -10.67 -2.72
N GLU A 70 -4.33 -11.57 -1.95
CA GLU A 70 -2.89 -11.54 -1.66
C GLU A 70 -2.05 -11.69 -2.92
N LEU A 71 -2.37 -12.67 -3.78
CA LEU A 71 -1.68 -12.88 -5.05
C LEU A 71 -1.79 -11.66 -5.99
N LEU A 72 -2.97 -11.07 -6.10
CA LEU A 72 -3.17 -9.84 -6.89
C LEU A 72 -2.39 -8.67 -6.32
N THR A 73 -2.38 -8.52 -5.00
CA THR A 73 -1.65 -7.43 -4.32
C THR A 73 -0.15 -7.56 -4.55
N ALA A 74 0.39 -8.78 -4.46
CA ALA A 74 1.78 -9.06 -4.77
C ALA A 74 2.11 -8.80 -6.25
N GLY A 75 1.23 -9.21 -7.17
CA GLY A 75 1.38 -8.96 -8.62
C GLY A 75 1.45 -7.46 -8.93
N ILE A 76 0.48 -6.69 -8.42
CA ILE A 76 0.44 -5.23 -8.57
C ILE A 76 1.72 -4.62 -7.97
N HIS A 77 2.10 -5.01 -6.75
CA HIS A 77 3.29 -4.45 -6.12
C HIS A 77 4.56 -4.68 -6.94
N ASN A 78 4.72 -5.87 -7.51
CA ASN A 78 5.88 -6.22 -8.34
C ASN A 78 5.91 -5.41 -9.64
N GLU A 79 4.79 -5.29 -10.35
CA GLU A 79 4.69 -4.50 -11.58
C GLU A 79 4.97 -3.01 -11.32
N PHE A 80 4.36 -2.46 -10.27
CA PHE A 80 4.55 -1.06 -9.90
C PHE A 80 5.95 -0.77 -9.38
N SER A 81 6.61 -1.72 -8.71
CA SER A 81 7.99 -1.55 -8.22
C SER A 81 8.96 -1.32 -9.37
N ALA A 82 8.87 -2.13 -10.44
CA ALA A 82 9.71 -1.97 -11.63
C ALA A 82 9.50 -0.61 -12.31
N VAL A 83 8.23 -0.21 -12.49
CA VAL A 83 7.87 1.08 -13.09
C VAL A 83 8.31 2.26 -12.22
N ARG A 84 8.22 2.12 -10.89
CA ARG A 84 8.59 3.14 -9.91
C ARG A 84 10.07 3.48 -9.94
N GLU A 85 10.94 2.52 -10.25
CA GLU A 85 12.38 2.77 -10.43
C GLU A 85 12.72 3.26 -11.84
N GLU A 86 12.03 2.76 -12.88
CA GLU A 86 12.32 3.15 -14.25
C GLU A 86 11.94 4.61 -14.54
N ILE A 87 10.77 5.08 -14.10
CA ILE A 87 10.31 6.47 -14.33
C ILE A 87 11.31 7.54 -13.82
N PRO A 88 11.80 7.51 -12.57
CA PRO A 88 12.75 8.50 -12.08
C PRO A 88 14.09 8.40 -12.82
N GLU A 89 14.52 7.21 -13.22
CA GLU A 89 15.73 7.05 -14.04
C GLU A 89 15.55 7.67 -15.43
N GLN A 90 14.46 7.35 -16.13
CA GLN A 90 14.14 7.94 -17.43
C GLN A 90 13.99 9.47 -17.32
N ARG A 91 13.35 9.97 -16.26
CA ARG A 91 13.25 11.41 -15.98
C ARG A 91 14.63 12.04 -15.80
N ARG A 92 15.51 11.44 -14.99
CA ARG A 92 16.90 11.90 -14.79
C ARG A 92 17.66 11.88 -16.10
N ARG A 93 17.51 10.82 -16.91
CA ARG A 93 18.14 10.66 -18.22
C ARG A 93 17.69 11.76 -19.18
N ILE A 94 16.39 12.02 -19.27
CA ILE A 94 15.85 13.11 -20.09
C ILE A 94 16.40 14.44 -19.62
N ILE A 95 16.35 14.76 -18.32
CA ILE A 95 16.90 16.00 -17.77
C ILE A 95 18.39 16.16 -18.14
N ARG A 96 19.18 15.10 -17.98
CA ARG A 96 20.61 15.08 -18.34
C ARG A 96 20.85 15.22 -19.83
N MET A 97 19.93 14.78 -20.69
CA MET A 97 20.07 14.85 -22.15
C MET A 97 19.44 16.10 -22.77
N SER A 98 18.45 16.72 -22.13
CA SER A 98 17.72 17.88 -22.68
C SER A 98 18.13 19.22 -22.08
N ASN A 99 18.80 19.26 -20.92
CA ASN A 99 19.13 20.53 -20.26
C ASN A 99 20.64 20.82 -20.20
N ILE A 100 21.04 22.03 -20.61
CA ILE A 100 22.37 22.57 -20.28
C ILE A 100 22.25 23.34 -18.96
N VAL A 101 23.17 23.09 -18.04
CA VAL A 101 23.28 23.84 -16.78
C VAL A 101 24.51 24.72 -16.87
N MET A 102 24.32 26.03 -16.78
CA MET A 102 25.39 27.02 -16.78
C MET A 102 25.68 27.47 -15.34
N MET A 103 26.93 27.33 -14.93
CA MET A 103 27.39 27.74 -13.59
C MET A 103 28.00 29.14 -13.67
N GLY A 104 27.89 29.93 -12.59
CA GLY A 104 28.58 31.21 -12.49
C GLY A 104 27.94 32.37 -13.25
N VAL A 105 26.72 32.21 -13.77
CA VAL A 105 25.99 33.29 -14.47
C VAL A 105 25.48 34.31 -13.45
N PRO A 106 25.88 35.59 -13.51
CA PRO A 106 25.39 36.63 -12.58
C PRO A 106 23.85 36.69 -12.54
N GLU A 107 23.26 36.99 -11.38
CA GLU A 107 21.78 37.07 -11.19
C GLU A 107 21.14 38.34 -11.78
N THR A 108 21.88 39.07 -12.62
CA THR A 108 21.43 40.31 -13.26
C THR A 108 20.87 40.06 -14.66
N SER A 109 20.09 41.00 -15.19
CA SER A 109 19.61 40.97 -16.58
C SER A 109 20.77 40.92 -17.59
N ALA A 110 21.89 41.57 -17.28
CA ALA A 110 23.13 41.48 -18.04
C ALA A 110 23.70 40.05 -18.04
N GLY A 111 23.68 39.35 -16.89
CA GLY A 111 24.09 37.94 -16.80
C GLY A 111 23.24 37.03 -17.68
N LEU A 112 21.92 37.27 -17.73
CA LEU A 112 21.03 36.53 -18.62
C LEU A 112 21.33 36.79 -20.11
N GLN A 113 21.73 38.02 -20.47
CA GLN A 113 22.14 38.34 -21.82
C GLN A 113 23.44 37.63 -22.21
N VAL A 114 24.43 37.60 -21.32
CA VAL A 114 25.67 36.82 -21.51
C VAL A 114 25.35 35.33 -21.73
N ALA A 115 24.42 34.76 -20.95
CA ALA A 115 23.99 33.39 -21.15
C ALA A 115 23.34 33.17 -22.54
N LYS A 116 22.56 34.15 -23.03
CA LYS A 116 21.99 34.09 -24.38
C LYS A 116 23.05 34.07 -25.46
N ASP A 117 24.08 34.90 -25.32
CA ASP A 117 25.14 34.99 -26.32
C ASP A 117 26.03 33.74 -26.32
N ILE A 118 26.33 33.18 -25.14
CA ILE A 118 27.03 31.90 -25.03
C ILE A 118 26.22 30.76 -25.67
N ILE A 119 24.90 30.71 -25.48
CA ILE A 119 24.07 29.67 -26.11
C ILE A 119 23.98 29.85 -27.62
N LYS A 120 23.99 31.08 -28.16
CA LYS A 120 24.10 31.27 -29.61
C LYS A 120 25.41 30.71 -30.17
N ILE A 121 26.50 30.75 -29.40
CA ILE A 121 27.79 30.17 -29.80
C ILE A 121 27.75 28.64 -29.71
N ILE A 122 27.30 28.10 -28.57
CA ILE A 122 27.26 26.64 -28.31
C ILE A 122 26.19 25.95 -29.19
N ALA A 123 25.08 26.64 -29.43
CA ALA A 123 23.91 26.13 -30.11
C ALA A 123 23.23 27.22 -30.98
N PRO A 124 23.82 27.58 -32.14
CA PRO A 124 23.33 28.69 -32.98
C PRO A 124 21.91 28.50 -33.50
N SER A 125 21.50 27.26 -33.81
CA SER A 125 20.12 26.93 -34.19
C SER A 125 19.18 26.67 -33.00
N PHE A 126 19.53 27.15 -31.81
CA PHE A 126 18.60 27.18 -30.69
C PHE A 126 17.61 28.33 -30.90
N SER A 127 16.32 27.97 -31.00
CA SER A 127 15.22 28.90 -31.25
C SER A 127 14.30 29.05 -30.02
N GLY A 128 14.73 28.58 -28.85
CA GLY A 128 13.95 28.66 -27.62
C GLY A 128 14.17 29.99 -26.88
N ALA A 129 13.21 30.37 -26.04
CA ALA A 129 13.41 31.46 -25.11
C ALA A 129 14.35 31.01 -23.98
N ILE A 130 15.40 31.79 -23.72
CA ILE A 130 16.25 31.62 -22.53
C ILE A 130 15.60 32.43 -21.42
N VAL A 131 14.88 31.70 -20.57
CA VAL A 131 14.20 32.22 -19.39
C VAL A 131 15.10 32.01 -18.18
N ASP A 132 15.00 32.89 -17.18
CA ASP A 132 15.77 32.79 -15.93
C ASP A 132 15.24 31.66 -15.03
N ASN A 133 15.56 30.42 -15.42
CA ASN A 133 15.21 29.20 -14.68
C ASN A 133 16.38 28.76 -13.81
N ARG A 134 16.61 29.47 -12.71
CA ARG A 134 17.66 29.13 -11.74
C ARG A 134 17.26 27.98 -10.83
N ILE A 135 18.23 27.15 -10.49
CA ILE A 135 18.06 26.00 -9.60
C ILE A 135 18.56 26.39 -8.19
N GLY A 136 17.75 26.14 -7.16
CA GLY A 136 18.12 26.32 -5.75
C GLY A 136 17.74 27.67 -5.14
N ASP A 137 18.10 27.83 -3.87
CA ASP A 137 17.67 28.93 -3.01
C ASP A 137 18.33 30.26 -3.36
N SER A 138 17.53 31.33 -3.43
CA SER A 138 17.97 32.68 -3.81
C SER A 138 18.82 33.40 -2.76
N SER A 139 18.93 32.86 -1.55
CA SER A 139 19.65 33.47 -0.42
C SER A 139 21.15 33.14 -0.39
N GLY A 140 21.66 32.38 -1.36
CA GLY A 140 23.06 31.97 -1.43
C GLY A 140 24.03 33.09 -1.81
N ARG A 141 25.26 33.05 -1.27
CA ARG A 141 26.36 33.97 -1.66
C ARG A 141 26.91 33.74 -3.07
N LYS A 142 26.58 32.62 -3.72
CA LYS A 142 27.08 32.25 -5.06
C LYS A 142 25.93 32.33 -6.08
N PRO A 143 26.20 32.79 -7.32
CA PRO A 143 25.18 32.82 -8.36
C PRO A 143 24.63 31.42 -8.62
N ARG A 144 23.30 31.31 -8.64
CA ARG A 144 22.64 30.02 -8.85
C ARG A 144 22.86 29.47 -10.25
N PRO A 145 22.92 28.14 -10.42
CA PRO A 145 22.99 27.51 -11.72
C PRO A 145 21.77 27.86 -12.58
N LEU A 146 22.01 28.31 -13.80
CA LEU A 146 20.96 28.59 -14.79
C LEU A 146 20.68 27.33 -15.62
N ARG A 147 19.41 26.89 -15.64
CA ARG A 147 18.98 25.75 -16.45
C ARG A 147 18.37 26.19 -17.77
N ILE A 148 18.94 25.70 -18.87
CA ILE A 148 18.45 25.96 -20.22
C ILE A 148 17.96 24.65 -20.82
N SER A 149 16.65 24.58 -21.05
CA SER A 149 15.97 23.38 -21.54
C SER A 149 15.81 23.39 -23.06
N PHE A 150 16.16 22.27 -23.68
CA PHE A 150 15.99 22.05 -25.11
C PHE A 150 14.76 21.16 -25.35
N ARG A 151 13.86 21.58 -26.23
CA ARG A 151 12.67 20.79 -26.62
C ARG A 151 13.00 19.49 -27.36
N SER A 152 14.21 19.34 -27.91
CA SER A 152 14.63 18.15 -28.67
C SER A 152 16.02 17.69 -28.26
N ILE A 153 16.15 16.41 -27.89
CA ILE A 153 17.40 15.74 -27.49
C ILE A 153 18.41 15.67 -28.65
N SER A 154 17.91 15.49 -29.88
CA SER A 154 18.72 15.41 -31.11
C SER A 154 19.51 16.70 -31.35
N ARG A 155 18.96 17.86 -30.97
CA ARG A 155 19.65 19.16 -31.09
C ARG A 155 20.79 19.31 -30.08
N ARG A 156 20.78 18.63 -28.93
CA ARG A 156 21.85 18.75 -27.91
C ARG A 156 23.01 17.77 -28.10
N ARG A 157 22.73 16.49 -28.42
CA ARG A 157 23.79 15.46 -28.57
C ARG A 157 24.84 15.83 -29.61
N MET A 158 24.43 16.37 -30.75
CA MET A 158 25.34 16.78 -31.83
C MET A 158 26.27 17.95 -31.41
N ARG A 159 25.87 18.76 -30.40
CA ARG A 159 26.55 20.02 -30.05
C ARG A 159 27.43 19.92 -28.81
N HIS A 160 27.07 19.10 -27.82
CA HIS A 160 27.98 18.81 -26.71
C HIS A 160 29.27 18.13 -27.20
N PHE A 161 29.16 17.26 -28.22
CA PHE A 161 30.32 16.69 -28.90
C PHE A 161 31.21 17.75 -29.57
N GLN A 162 30.62 18.82 -30.13
CA GLN A 162 31.35 19.90 -30.81
C GLN A 162 32.07 20.82 -29.81
N CYS A 163 31.43 21.21 -28.70
CA CYS A 163 32.06 21.98 -27.64
C CYS A 163 33.17 21.19 -26.93
N ALA A 164 32.95 19.90 -26.61
CA ALA A 164 33.98 19.07 -25.99
C ALA A 164 35.19 18.87 -26.94
N ARG A 165 34.95 18.70 -28.25
CA ARG A 165 36.03 18.65 -29.26
C ARG A 165 36.81 19.96 -29.35
N ASN A 166 36.13 21.11 -29.37
CA ASN A 166 36.80 22.41 -29.44
C ASN A 166 37.59 22.73 -28.17
N TRP A 167 37.09 22.33 -26.99
CA TRP A 167 37.81 22.51 -25.72
C TRP A 167 39.04 21.61 -25.62
N LEU A 168 38.96 20.36 -26.09
CA LEU A 168 40.10 19.45 -26.20
C LEU A 168 41.11 19.92 -27.27
N GLY A 169 40.65 20.57 -28.34
CA GLY A 169 41.49 21.22 -29.34
C GLY A 169 42.27 22.41 -28.77
N TRP A 170 41.59 23.29 -28.02
CA TRP A 170 42.21 24.46 -27.37
C TRP A 170 43.23 24.08 -26.28
N ARG A 171 43.02 22.97 -25.56
CA ARG A 171 44.01 22.44 -24.61
C ARG A 171 45.29 21.89 -25.26
N ARG A 172 45.27 21.57 -26.55
CA ARG A 172 46.46 21.11 -27.29
C ARG A 172 47.27 22.25 -27.90
N THR A 173 46.71 23.46 -27.97
CA THR A 173 47.35 24.62 -28.61
C THR A 173 47.81 25.69 -27.62
N LEU A 174 47.59 25.50 -26.31
CA LEU A 174 48.18 26.37 -25.29
C LEU A 174 49.57 25.82 -24.93
N PRO A 175 50.67 26.54 -25.22
CA PRO A 175 51.94 26.22 -24.59
C PRO A 175 51.76 26.42 -23.09
N TYR A 176 52.14 25.41 -22.30
CA TYR A 176 52.36 25.58 -20.88
C TYR A 176 53.35 26.74 -20.70
N GLN A 177 52.87 27.86 -20.16
CA GLN A 177 53.68 28.86 -19.47
C GLN A 177 53.28 28.83 -18.00
#